data_AF-A0AAU2F247-F1
#
_entry.id   AF-A0AAU2F247-F1
#
_cell.length_a   1.000
_cell.length_b   1.000
_cell.length_c   1.000
_cell.angle_alpha   90.00
_cell.angle_beta   90.00
_cell.angle_gamma   90.00
#
_symmetry.space_group_name_H-M   'P 1'
#
loop_
_entity.id
_entity.type
_entity.pdbx_description
1 polymer ?
#
loop_
_entity_poly.entity_id
_entity_poly.type
_entity_poly.pdbx_seq_one_letter_code
_entity_poly.pdbx_strand_id
1 'polypeptide(L)'
;MTEKNTLPVDIETMRTSARTVLAPDAQAPSAPELDTLTLLLTGHLALVIPELERVAAGRGDDDDMPRVCARMAISESRRKLGITPGPGLSAQLAYARRLSRSLNALCDHYEDLHADCRQTEALPLPHSTGLLLQPRCGCSCHDHTEAASAQPSVSPHQGLGKSVDARPVAS
;
A
#
# COMPACT_ATOMS: atom_id res chain seq x y z
N MET A 1 -19.28 -3.49 -4.89
CA MET A 1 -17.99 -2.89 -5.25
C MET A 1 -17.39 -2.38 -3.96
N THR A 2 -16.45 -3.13 -3.39
CA THR A 2 -15.94 -2.87 -2.04
C THR A 2 -14.86 -1.80 -2.12
N GLU A 3 -15.22 -0.59 -1.70
CA GLU A 3 -14.32 0.53 -1.49
C GLU A 3 -13.24 0.10 -0.49
N LYS A 4 -12.04 -0.18 -0.99
CA LYS A 4 -10.88 -0.50 -0.15
C LYS A 4 -10.35 0.82 0.40
N ASN A 5 -10.96 1.27 1.50
CA ASN A 5 -10.37 2.29 2.35
C ASN A 5 -9.15 1.65 3.06
N THR A 6 -8.03 1.51 2.34
CA THR A 6 -6.76 1.05 2.90
C THR A 6 -6.21 2.16 3.76
N LEU A 7 -6.43 2.05 5.07
CA LEU A 7 -5.60 2.76 6.04
C LEU A 7 -4.13 2.43 5.74
N PRO A 8 -3.21 3.41 5.83
CA PRO A 8 -1.80 3.17 5.61
C PRO A 8 -1.30 2.06 6.53
N VAL A 9 -0.41 1.22 6.01
CA VAL A 9 0.20 0.14 6.80
C VAL A 9 0.89 0.70 8.03
N ASP A 10 0.73 0.04 9.18
CA ASP A 10 1.38 0.44 10.42
C ASP A 10 2.86 -0.01 10.42
N ILE A 11 3.71 0.87 9.88
CA ILE A 11 5.15 0.65 9.74
C ILE A 11 5.83 0.51 11.11
N GLU A 12 5.38 1.25 12.13
CA GLU A 12 5.97 1.17 13.47
C GLU A 12 5.74 -0.20 14.11
N THR A 13 4.52 -0.72 14.02
CA THR A 13 4.18 -2.07 14.48
C THR A 13 4.96 -3.13 13.71
N MET A 14 5.10 -2.99 12.39
CA MET A 14 5.87 -3.91 11.55
C MET A 14 7.36 -3.93 11.94
N ARG A 15 7.98 -2.75 12.10
CA ARG A 15 9.39 -2.62 12.54
C ARG A 15 9.61 -3.20 13.93
N THR A 16 8.68 -2.95 14.86
CA THR A 16 8.73 -3.52 16.21
C THR A 16 8.72 -5.05 16.14
N SER A 17 7.82 -5.62 15.35
CA SER A 17 7.71 -7.07 15.15
C SER A 17 8.98 -7.67 14.52
N ALA A 18 9.55 -7.00 13.52
CA ALA A 18 10.79 -7.44 12.84
C ALA A 18 12.01 -7.41 13.77
N ARG A 19 12.08 -6.43 14.68
CA ARG A 19 13.21 -6.27 15.60
C ARG A 19 13.28 -7.36 16.67
N THR A 20 12.15 -8.00 17.00
CA THR A 20 12.06 -9.06 18.02
C THR A 20 13.09 -10.19 17.86
N VAL A 21 13.37 -10.65 16.62
CA VAL A 21 14.38 -11.72 16.38
C VAL A 21 15.77 -11.24 15.98
N LEU A 22 15.92 -9.92 15.79
CA LEU A 22 17.15 -9.30 15.30
C LEU A 22 17.98 -8.67 16.41
N ALA A 23 17.43 -8.47 17.62
CA ALA A 23 18.18 -7.88 18.72
C ALA A 23 19.42 -8.74 19.07
N PRO A 24 20.62 -8.14 19.21
CA PRO A 24 21.87 -8.86 19.45
C PRO A 24 21.86 -9.72 20.72
N ASP A 25 21.06 -9.31 21.70
CA ASP A 25 20.88 -9.87 23.04
C ASP A 25 19.53 -10.57 23.22
N ALA A 26 18.74 -10.74 22.15
CA ALA A 26 17.49 -11.48 22.23
C ALA A 26 17.74 -12.92 22.68
N GLN A 27 17.09 -13.30 23.78
CA GLN A 27 16.97 -14.71 24.15
C GLN A 27 16.35 -15.47 22.97
N ALA A 28 16.95 -16.62 22.62
CA ALA A 28 16.44 -17.44 21.53
C ALA A 28 14.99 -17.85 21.83
N PRO A 29 14.02 -17.56 20.93
CA PRO A 29 12.64 -17.95 21.13
C PRO A 29 12.53 -19.47 21.26
N SER A 30 11.61 -19.93 22.10
CA SER A 30 11.19 -21.33 22.08
C SER A 30 10.56 -21.67 20.72
N ALA A 31 10.47 -22.97 20.40
CA ALA A 31 9.84 -23.43 19.17
C ALA A 31 8.43 -22.84 18.92
N PRO A 32 7.48 -22.86 19.88
CA PRO A 32 6.14 -22.30 19.64
C PRO A 32 6.13 -20.77 19.48
N GLU A 33 7.01 -20.06 20.19
CA GLU A 33 7.17 -18.60 20.02
C GLU A 33 7.72 -18.27 18.63
N LEU A 34 8.67 -19.07 18.14
CA LEU A 34 9.25 -18.91 16.82
C LEU A 34 8.23 -19.17 15.70
N ASP A 35 7.37 -20.18 15.86
CA ASP A 35 6.28 -20.47 14.91
C ASP A 35 5.29 -19.29 14.87
N THR A 36 4.89 -18.80 16.03
CA THR A 36 4.00 -17.63 16.16
C THR A 36 4.60 -16.41 15.49
N LEU A 37 5.89 -16.15 15.72
CA LEU A 37 6.59 -15.01 15.16
C LEU A 37 6.77 -15.14 13.64
N THR A 38 7.03 -16.36 13.14
CA THR A 38 7.10 -16.63 11.70
C THR A 38 5.77 -16.35 11.01
N LEU A 39 4.65 -16.76 11.63
CA LEU A 39 3.31 -16.43 11.14
C LEU A 39 3.06 -14.92 11.14
N LEU A 40 3.40 -14.22 12.23
CA LEU A 40 3.25 -12.77 12.32
C LEU A 40 4.04 -12.03 11.23
N LEU A 41 5.31 -12.38 11.05
CA LEU A 41 6.18 -11.79 10.03
C LEU A 41 5.66 -12.06 8.62
N THR A 42 5.15 -13.26 8.37
CA THR A 42 4.53 -13.61 7.08
C THR A 42 3.26 -12.80 6.84
N GLY A 43 2.44 -12.60 7.87
CA GLY A 43 1.24 -11.75 7.82
C GLY A 43 1.58 -10.29 7.49
N HIS A 44 2.58 -9.71 8.15
CA HIS A 44 3.07 -8.36 7.85
C HIS A 44 3.57 -8.24 6.41
N LEU A 45 4.34 -9.23 5.93
CA LEU A 45 4.80 -9.27 4.54
C LEU A 45 3.64 -9.36 3.54
N ALA A 46 2.60 -10.13 3.86
CA ALA A 46 1.40 -10.25 3.02
C ALA A 46 0.61 -8.93 2.91
N LEU A 47 0.76 -8.02 3.88
CA LEU A 47 0.15 -6.68 3.86
C LEU A 47 1.04 -5.65 3.15
N VAL A 48 2.32 -5.57 3.51
CA VAL A 48 3.20 -4.51 3.00
C VAL A 48 3.59 -4.70 1.54
N ILE A 49 3.75 -5.95 1.07
CA ILE A 49 4.14 -6.22 -0.32
C ILE A 49 3.12 -5.64 -1.32
N PRO A 50 1.82 -5.98 -1.27
CA PRO A 50 0.87 -5.43 -2.24
C PRO A 50 0.69 -3.92 -2.11
N GLU A 51 0.83 -3.37 -0.90
CA GLU A 51 0.76 -1.93 -0.70
C GLU A 51 1.96 -1.20 -1.33
N LEU A 52 3.17 -1.72 -1.14
CA LEU A 52 4.37 -1.16 -1.74
C LEU A 52 4.34 -1.25 -3.27
N GLU A 53 3.76 -2.33 -3.82
CA GLU A 53 3.51 -2.45 -5.27
C GLU A 53 2.57 -1.36 -5.79
N ARG A 54 1.46 -1.12 -5.08
CA ARG A 54 0.48 -0.09 -5.42
C ARG A 54 1.13 1.29 -5.44
N VAL A 55 1.87 1.62 -4.39
CA VAL A 55 2.56 2.92 -4.25
C VAL A 55 3.63 3.09 -5.32
N ALA A 56 4.45 2.06 -5.55
CA ALA A 56 5.47 2.07 -6.59
C ALA A 56 4.87 2.23 -7.99
N ALA A 57 3.74 1.57 -8.29
CA ALA A 57 3.06 1.69 -9.57
C ALA A 57 2.48 3.08 -9.84
N GLY A 58 2.14 3.83 -8.79
CA GLY A 58 1.67 5.22 -8.91
C GLY A 58 2.76 6.21 -9.32
N ARG A 59 4.05 5.89 -9.16
CA ARG A 59 5.15 6.81 -9.48
C ARG A 59 5.47 6.76 -10.98
N GLY A 60 5.42 7.91 -11.65
CA GLY A 60 5.40 8.03 -13.12
C GLY A 60 6.74 8.07 -13.83
N ASP A 61 7.86 8.14 -13.11
CA ASP A 61 9.20 8.26 -13.72
C ASP A 61 9.94 6.91 -13.70
N ASP A 62 10.44 6.50 -14.87
CA ASP A 62 11.18 5.27 -15.03
C ASP A 62 12.55 5.25 -14.35
N ASP A 63 13.15 6.43 -14.15
CA ASP A 63 14.43 6.62 -13.48
C ASP A 63 14.29 6.96 -11.98
N ASP A 64 13.08 6.85 -11.43
CA ASP A 64 12.83 7.04 -9.99
C ASP A 64 13.46 5.90 -9.17
N MET A 65 14.65 6.16 -8.63
CA MET A 65 15.44 5.18 -7.88
C MET A 65 14.67 4.54 -6.71
N PRO A 66 13.92 5.29 -5.86
CA PRO A 66 13.08 4.68 -4.81
C PRO A 66 12.12 3.61 -5.33
N ARG A 67 11.44 3.88 -6.46
CA ARG A 67 10.53 2.91 -7.10
C ARG A 67 11.26 1.68 -7.61
N VAL A 68 12.44 1.84 -8.23
CA VAL A 68 13.27 0.72 -8.69
C VAL A 68 13.72 -0.14 -7.50
N CYS A 69 14.24 0.48 -6.45
CA CYS A 69 14.67 -0.20 -5.22
C CYS A 69 13.51 -0.98 -4.58
N ALA A 70 12.34 -0.36 -4.44
CA ALA A 70 11.15 -1.00 -3.88
C ALA A 70 10.73 -2.25 -4.68
N ARG A 71 10.68 -2.16 -6.01
CA ARG A 71 10.32 -3.31 -6.89
C ARG A 71 11.29 -4.48 -6.76
N MET A 72 12.59 -4.18 -6.64
CA MET A 72 13.61 -5.21 -6.42
C MET A 72 13.45 -5.86 -5.04
N ALA A 73 13.22 -5.06 -4.00
CA ALA A 73 12.99 -5.56 -2.64
C ALA A 73 11.73 -6.41 -2.52
N ILE A 74 10.64 -6.05 -3.22
CA ILE A 74 9.42 -6.86 -3.35
C ILE A 74 9.74 -8.22 -3.96
N SER A 75 10.41 -8.23 -5.11
CA SER A 75 10.74 -9.45 -5.85
C SER A 75 11.59 -10.41 -5.02
N GLU A 76 12.62 -9.87 -4.36
CA GLU A 76 13.48 -10.64 -3.47
C GLU A 76 12.73 -11.16 -2.23
N SER A 77 11.84 -10.35 -1.65
CA SER A 77 11.06 -10.77 -0.47
C SER A 77 10.06 -11.88 -0.82
N ARG A 78 9.41 -11.82 -2.00
CA ARG A 78 8.58 -12.91 -2.52
C ARG A 78 9.38 -14.18 -2.74
N ARG A 79 10.58 -14.07 -3.33
CA ARG A 79 11.48 -15.21 -3.50
C ARG A 79 11.81 -15.87 -2.15
N LYS A 80 12.10 -15.06 -1.13
CA LYS A 80 12.40 -15.56 0.22
C LYS A 80 11.20 -16.22 0.90
N LEU A 81 9.99 -15.69 0.72
CA LEU A 81 8.74 -16.29 1.21
C LEU A 81 8.45 -17.67 0.59
N GLY A 82 8.89 -17.90 -0.65
CA GLY A 82 8.75 -19.18 -1.33
C GLY A 82 9.72 -20.27 -0.85
N ILE A 83 10.63 -19.96 0.09
CA ILE A 83 11.61 -20.93 0.60
C ILE A 83 11.00 -21.71 1.76
N THR A 84 10.93 -23.03 1.63
CA THR A 84 10.63 -23.92 2.75
C THR A 84 11.86 -24.03 3.67
N PRO A 85 11.76 -23.67 4.96
CA PRO A 85 12.86 -23.85 5.90
C PRO A 85 13.15 -25.33 6.16
N GLY A 86 14.43 -25.65 6.40
CA GLY A 86 14.83 -27.00 6.81
C GLY A 86 14.29 -27.38 8.19
N PRO A 87 14.37 -28.67 8.57
CA PRO A 87 13.91 -29.13 9.87
C PRO A 87 14.80 -28.57 11.01
N GLY A 88 14.21 -28.41 12.19
CA GLY A 88 14.92 -28.04 13.42
C GLY A 88 14.97 -26.53 13.72
N LEU A 89 15.13 -26.22 15.00
CA LEU A 89 15.00 -24.87 15.55
C LEU A 89 15.94 -23.85 14.89
N SER A 90 17.20 -24.22 14.64
CA SER A 90 18.19 -23.33 14.04
C SER A 90 17.81 -22.91 12.61
N ALA A 91 17.28 -23.84 11.81
CA ALA A 91 16.85 -23.56 10.44
C ALA A 91 15.61 -22.66 10.42
N GLN A 92 14.64 -22.92 11.31
CA GLN A 92 13.46 -22.08 11.50
C GLN A 92 13.86 -20.66 11.97
N LEU A 93 14.83 -20.55 12.89
CA LEU A 93 15.28 -19.25 13.40
C LEU A 93 15.99 -18.43 12.31
N ALA A 94 16.81 -19.10 11.49
CA ALA A 94 17.44 -18.46 10.34
C ALA A 94 16.40 -17.96 9.31
N TYR A 95 15.30 -18.70 9.14
CA TYR A 95 14.19 -18.32 8.28
C TYR A 95 13.42 -17.11 8.83
N ALA A 96 13.01 -17.13 10.11
CA ALA A 96 12.35 -15.99 10.75
C ALA A 96 13.20 -14.71 10.70
N ARG A 97 14.51 -14.82 10.96
CA ARG A 97 15.45 -13.69 10.81
C ARG A 97 15.54 -13.16 9.38
N ARG A 98 15.49 -14.05 8.39
CA ARG A 98 15.47 -13.65 6.97
C ARG A 98 14.19 -12.88 6.64
N LEU A 99 13.03 -13.36 7.08
CA LEU A 99 11.75 -12.65 6.91
C LEU A 99 11.79 -11.28 7.59
N SER A 100 12.32 -11.21 8.81
CA SER A 100 12.43 -9.95 9.57
C SER A 100 13.29 -8.91 8.87
N ARG A 101 14.45 -9.30 8.32
CA ARG A 101 15.28 -8.37 7.54
C ARG A 101 14.57 -7.89 6.27
N SER A 102 13.85 -8.79 5.59
CA SER A 102 13.03 -8.41 4.44
C SER A 102 11.93 -7.43 4.83
N LEU A 103 11.23 -7.66 5.94
CA LEU A 103 10.19 -6.76 6.43
C LEU A 103 10.75 -5.37 6.76
N ASN A 104 11.89 -5.29 7.46
CA ASN A 104 12.54 -4.00 7.75
C ASN A 104 12.92 -3.24 6.47
N ALA A 105 13.51 -3.93 5.48
CA ALA A 105 13.87 -3.28 4.21
C ALA A 105 12.65 -2.78 3.45
N LEU A 106 11.53 -3.52 3.46
CA LEU A 106 10.28 -3.06 2.84
C LEU A 106 9.68 -1.87 3.58
N CYS A 107 9.83 -1.80 4.91
CA CYS A 107 9.44 -0.63 5.69
C CYS A 107 10.27 0.60 5.32
N ASP A 108 11.60 0.45 5.17
CA ASP A 108 12.48 1.54 4.71
C ASP A 108 12.04 2.05 3.33
N HIS A 109 11.82 1.14 2.38
CA HIS A 109 11.34 1.52 1.04
C HIS A 109 9.94 2.12 1.03
N TYR A 110 9.07 1.73 1.96
CA TYR A 110 7.76 2.36 2.11
C TYR A 110 7.91 3.82 2.53
N GLU A 111 8.75 4.09 3.53
CA GLU A 111 9.03 5.45 3.99
C GLU A 111 9.70 6.29 2.88
N ASP A 112 10.69 5.74 2.15
CA ASP A 112 11.34 6.42 1.03
C ASP A 112 10.34 6.81 -0.07
N LEU A 113 9.42 5.91 -0.43
CA LEU A 113 8.38 6.20 -1.42
C LEU A 113 7.38 7.26 -0.95
N HIS A 114 7.24 7.44 0.38
CA HIS A 114 6.36 8.42 1.00
C HIS A 114 7.11 9.64 1.55
N ALA A 115 8.41 9.80 1.29
CA ALA A 115 9.19 10.91 1.84
C ALA A 115 8.62 12.30 1.47
N ASP A 116 8.04 12.42 0.27
CA ASP A 116 7.38 13.64 -0.20
C ASP A 116 5.86 13.68 0.14
N CYS A 117 5.35 12.64 0.81
CA CYS A 117 3.95 12.54 1.18
C CYS A 117 3.64 13.41 2.40
N ARG A 118 2.84 14.46 2.20
CA ARG A 118 2.41 15.36 3.28
C ARG A 118 1.21 14.86 4.09
N GLN A 119 0.70 13.67 3.79
CA GLN A 119 -0.51 13.13 4.44
C GLN A 119 -0.21 12.36 5.74
N THR A 120 1.04 12.01 5.98
CA THR A 120 1.48 11.29 7.20
C THR A 120 1.62 12.21 8.42
N GLU A 121 1.58 13.52 8.23
CA GLU A 121 1.59 14.49 9.33
C GLU A 121 0.18 14.74 9.84
N ALA A 122 -0.15 14.16 10.99
CA ALA A 122 -1.35 14.50 11.73
C ALA A 122 -1.22 15.93 12.30
N LEU A 123 -1.82 16.91 11.61
CA LEU A 123 -1.82 18.29 12.09
C LEU A 123 -3.00 18.51 13.05
N PRO A 124 -2.75 18.82 14.34
CA PRO A 124 -3.83 19.11 15.28
C PRO A 124 -4.53 20.41 14.87
N LEU A 125 -5.85 20.37 14.83
CA LEU A 125 -6.65 21.56 14.56
C LEU A 125 -6.65 22.50 15.77
N PRO A 126 -6.39 23.81 15.56
CA PRO A 126 -6.54 24.78 16.63
C PRO A 126 -7.99 24.77 17.14
N HIS A 127 -8.16 24.74 18.46
CA HIS A 127 -9.45 24.83 19.16
C HIS A 127 -10.41 23.64 19.00
N SER A 128 -9.96 22.50 18.48
CA SER A 128 -10.75 21.27 18.49
C SER A 128 -9.99 20.12 19.16
N THR A 129 -10.66 19.43 20.09
CA THR A 129 -10.10 18.23 20.72
C THR A 129 -10.44 17.02 19.84
N GLY A 130 -9.43 16.26 19.43
CA GLY A 130 -9.62 14.99 18.72
C GLY A 130 -9.91 15.09 17.21
N LEU A 131 -9.84 16.29 16.61
CA LEU A 131 -9.92 16.45 15.16
C LEU A 131 -8.52 16.75 14.58
N LEU A 132 -8.18 16.06 13.49
CA LEU A 132 -6.92 16.20 12.77
C LEU A 132 -7.20 16.78 11.38
N LEU A 133 -6.43 17.79 10.97
CA LEU A 133 -6.36 18.17 9.55
C LEU A 133 -5.54 17.13 8.82
N GLN A 134 -6.11 16.56 7.76
CA GLN A 134 -5.39 15.72 6.83
C GLN A 134 -5.03 16.57 5.61
N PRO A 135 -3.74 16.93 5.42
CA PRO A 135 -3.31 17.64 4.22
C PRO A 135 -3.67 16.82 2.97
N ARG A 136 -4.19 17.48 1.94
CA ARG A 136 -4.34 16.85 0.62
C ARG A 136 -2.95 16.74 0.00
N CYS A 137 -2.45 15.50 -0.15
CA CYS A 137 -1.24 15.27 -0.93
C CYS A 137 -1.53 15.57 -2.41
N GLY A 138 -0.52 15.90 -3.20
CA GLY A 138 -0.62 15.83 -4.67
C GLY A 138 0.06 14.57 -5.22
N CYS A 139 0.59 13.73 -4.33
CA CYS A 139 1.36 12.56 -4.68
C CYS A 139 0.44 11.43 -5.16
N SER A 140 0.92 10.68 -6.14
CA SER A 140 0.21 9.54 -6.70
C SER A 140 0.02 8.37 -5.72
N CYS A 141 0.66 8.40 -4.54
CA CYS A 141 0.40 7.47 -3.45
C CYS A 141 -1.05 7.53 -2.95
N HIS A 142 -1.72 8.69 -3.12
CA HIS A 142 -3.12 8.92 -2.77
C HIS A 142 -3.87 9.45 -3.99
N ASP A 143 -4.72 8.63 -4.59
CA ASP A 143 -5.56 9.07 -5.69
C ASP A 143 -6.65 10.01 -5.17
N HIS A 144 -6.55 11.30 -5.51
CA HIS A 144 -7.54 12.31 -5.15
C HIS A 144 -8.62 12.49 -6.23
N THR A 145 -8.54 11.72 -7.31
CA THR A 145 -9.32 11.96 -8.54
C THR A 145 -10.74 11.40 -8.50
N GLU A 146 -11.04 10.43 -7.62
CA GLU A 146 -12.41 9.87 -7.54
C GLU A 146 -13.41 10.75 -6.77
N ALA A 147 -12.95 11.74 -5.99
CA ALA A 147 -13.85 12.63 -5.24
C ALA A 147 -14.36 13.86 -6.03
N ALA A 148 -13.86 14.11 -7.24
CA ALA A 148 -14.18 15.32 -8.02
C ALA A 148 -14.97 15.07 -9.33
N SER A 149 -15.22 13.81 -9.72
CA SER A 149 -15.81 13.51 -11.04
C SER A 149 -17.30 13.13 -11.03
N ALA A 150 -17.98 13.23 -9.88
CA ALA A 150 -19.44 13.10 -9.82
C ALA A 150 -20.13 14.46 -10.01
N GLN A 151 -20.02 15.04 -11.21
CA GLN A 151 -21.04 15.97 -11.69
C GLN A 151 -21.69 15.37 -12.95
N PRO A 152 -23.02 15.16 -12.96
CA PRO A 152 -23.70 14.87 -14.21
C PRO A 152 -23.61 16.12 -15.09
N SER A 153 -22.99 16.00 -16.25
CA SER A 153 -23.03 17.01 -17.30
C SER A 153 -24.49 17.19 -17.74
N VAL A 154 -25.10 18.28 -17.28
CA VAL A 154 -26.43 18.68 -17.73
C VAL A 154 -26.24 19.34 -19.11
N SER A 155 -26.51 18.58 -20.17
CA SER A 155 -26.58 19.11 -21.53
C SER A 155 -27.73 20.11 -21.66
N PRO A 156 -27.55 21.25 -22.35
CA PRO A 156 -28.63 22.21 -22.52
C PRO A 156 -29.64 21.69 -23.55
N HIS A 157 -30.91 21.84 -23.16
CA HIS A 157 -32.12 21.77 -23.96
C HIS A 157 -31.96 22.18 -25.43
N GLN A 158 -32.39 21.32 -26.35
CA GLN A 158 -33.10 21.76 -27.55
C GLN A 158 -34.43 21.00 -27.65
N GLY A 159 -35.51 21.77 -27.55
CA GLY A 159 -36.88 21.30 -27.62
C GLY A 159 -37.49 21.45 -29.00
N LEU A 160 -38.32 20.46 -29.31
CA LEU A 160 -39.60 20.51 -30.02
C LEU A 160 -39.67 20.91 -31.51
N GLY A 161 -40.10 19.91 -32.28
CA GLY A 161 -41.30 20.01 -33.12
C GLY A 161 -41.04 20.17 -34.62
N LYS A 162 -41.78 19.58 -35.57
CA LYS A 162 -43.08 18.87 -35.59
C LYS A 162 -43.16 18.16 -36.97
N SER A 163 -43.53 16.88 -37.00
CA SER A 163 -44.70 16.29 -37.68
C SER A 163 -44.79 16.32 -39.23
N VAL A 164 -44.79 15.10 -39.81
CA VAL A 164 -45.60 14.56 -40.95
C VAL A 164 -46.14 15.52 -42.02
N ASP A 165 -45.90 15.23 -43.31
CA ASP A 165 -46.85 14.46 -44.14
C ASP A 165 -46.38 14.20 -45.60
N ALA A 166 -46.93 13.10 -46.15
CA ALA A 166 -47.32 12.84 -47.55
C ALA A 166 -46.31 12.82 -48.73
N ARG A 167 -46.17 11.59 -49.28
CA ARG A 167 -46.02 11.21 -50.71
C ARG A 167 -46.98 12.01 -51.64
N PRO A 168 -46.71 12.18 -52.95
CA PRO A 168 -46.86 11.06 -53.91
C PRO A 168 -46.03 11.05 -55.22
N VAL A 169 -45.95 9.83 -55.77
CA VAL A 169 -46.02 9.32 -57.17
C VAL A 169 -45.47 10.09 -58.39
N ALA A 170 -44.71 9.31 -59.19
CA ALA A 170 -44.52 9.24 -60.65
C ALA A 170 -44.08 10.47 -61.47
N SER A 171 -43.00 10.29 -62.23
CA SER A 171 -43.06 9.90 -63.65
C SER A 171 -41.79 9.18 -64.09
#